data_AF-A0A257PE08-F1
#
_entry.id   AF-A0A257PE08-F1
#
_cell.length_a   1.000
_cell.length_b   1.000
_cell.length_c   1.000
_cell.angle_alpha   90.00
_cell.angle_beta   90.00
_cell.angle_gamma   90.00
#
_symmetry.space_group_name_H-M   'P 1'
#
loop_
_entity.id
_entity.type
_entity.pdbx_description
1 polymer ?
#
loop_
_entity_poly.entity_id
_entity_poly.type
_entity_poly.pdbx_seq_one_letter_code
_entity_poly.pdbx_strand_id
1 'polypeptide(L)'
;HPLQPFSRRYFERAAKENAALFTYAGEWRMAHADSAAPAPAHGLPAFEALLEPLSLQQLVRFLKNPVKAFFRVRLDVVFDEQGAQDDDEVFALDGLSRHALLTDLLDDPQTAVREGVEHNIARRLHRLRGSGVLPMRALGERVAQALQQEALPMLARWAELRQTYPHGAEKIPLRFAHAGVQLDDWLGDLRKGAQGRVWMLLTASRLLGDKASPRPDKLLDAWVRQLATSACGEAAEGWLIGPDASLQLPPLAQEAAAAHLQALLAAWKTGMDAPLPIAARTALAELAKGKGAATYDGSFNTTGEVEEPCLARVFPDFDTLRADGRFDHYKDTLFQPLLDWAQGCSVMIHSQMPAHTGEDA
;
A
#
# COMPACT_ATOMS: atom_id res chain seq x y z
N HIS A 1 31.28 -6.46 -41.42
CA HIS A 1 29.87 -6.05 -41.30
C HIS A 1 29.63 -5.36 -39.95
N PRO A 2 28.87 -4.25 -39.89
CA PRO A 2 28.34 -3.70 -38.65
C PRO A 2 27.57 -4.71 -37.79
N LEU A 3 27.59 -4.53 -36.47
CA LEU A 3 26.96 -5.44 -35.50
C LEU A 3 25.42 -5.39 -35.50
N GLN A 4 24.85 -4.24 -35.87
CA GLN A 4 23.40 -4.02 -35.83
C GLN A 4 22.84 -3.96 -37.26
N PRO A 5 21.74 -4.66 -37.58
CA PRO A 5 21.17 -4.68 -38.93
C PRO A 5 20.65 -3.31 -39.40
N PHE A 6 20.36 -2.40 -38.45
CA PHE A 6 20.01 -1.01 -38.70
C PHE A 6 21.21 -0.06 -38.62
N SER A 7 22.45 -0.52 -38.81
CA SER A 7 23.58 0.42 -38.89
C SER A 7 23.40 1.39 -40.06
N ARG A 8 23.56 2.70 -39.80
CA ARG A 8 23.49 3.76 -40.84
C ARG A 8 24.39 3.46 -42.03
N ARG A 9 25.53 2.81 -41.78
CA ARG A 9 26.52 2.36 -42.77
C ARG A 9 25.93 1.49 -43.88
N TYR A 10 24.84 0.76 -43.62
CA TYR A 10 24.17 -0.07 -44.63
C TYR A 10 23.32 0.73 -45.63
N PHE A 11 23.02 2.00 -45.33
CA PHE A 11 22.12 2.87 -46.12
C PHE A 11 22.85 4.06 -46.78
N GLU A 12 24.17 4.19 -46.55
CA GLU A 12 25.00 5.24 -47.14
C GLU A 12 25.32 4.96 -48.62
N ARG A 13 25.60 6.01 -49.38
CA ARG A 13 25.91 5.90 -50.81
C ARG A 13 27.13 5.00 -51.08
N ALA A 14 28.12 5.04 -50.20
CA ALA A 14 29.31 4.18 -50.24
C ALA A 14 28.99 2.67 -50.07
N ALA A 15 27.90 2.32 -49.38
CA ALA A 15 27.46 0.93 -49.25
C ALA A 15 26.75 0.42 -50.51
N LYS A 16 26.14 1.29 -51.32
CA LYS A 16 25.60 0.90 -52.64
C LYS A 16 26.71 0.52 -53.63
N GLU A 17 27.87 1.14 -53.48
CA GLU A 17 29.05 0.88 -54.31
C GLU A 17 29.84 -0.35 -53.84
N ASN A 18 29.66 -0.76 -52.58
CA ASN A 18 30.22 -1.97 -52.00
C ASN A 18 29.13 -3.03 -51.79
N ALA A 19 28.96 -3.93 -52.76
CA ALA A 19 27.93 -4.98 -52.73
C ALA A 19 27.94 -5.84 -51.46
N ALA A 20 29.07 -5.95 -50.74
CA ALA A 20 29.15 -6.68 -49.49
C ALA A 20 28.51 -5.95 -48.30
N LEU A 21 28.20 -4.65 -48.40
CA LEU A 21 27.62 -3.84 -47.32
C LEU A 21 26.24 -3.27 -47.68
N PHE A 22 25.69 -3.57 -48.85
CA PHE A 22 24.36 -3.10 -49.23
C PHE A 22 23.25 -3.98 -48.61
N THR A 23 22.17 -3.38 -48.12
CA THR A 23 20.98 -4.11 -47.64
C THR A 23 19.72 -3.69 -48.39
N TYR A 24 18.82 -4.65 -48.65
CA TYR A 24 17.49 -4.43 -49.22
C TYR A 24 16.40 -4.25 -48.15
N ALA A 25 16.75 -4.40 -46.86
CA ALA A 25 15.83 -4.28 -45.74
C ALA A 25 15.41 -2.81 -45.50
N GLY A 26 14.42 -2.37 -46.27
CA GLY A 26 13.92 -1.00 -46.29
C GLY A 26 13.31 -0.53 -44.97
N GLU A 27 12.79 -1.47 -44.17
CA GLU A 27 12.25 -1.23 -42.83
C GLU A 27 13.26 -0.57 -41.88
N TRP A 28 14.54 -0.93 -41.98
CA TRP A 28 15.60 -0.36 -41.14
C TRP A 28 16.02 1.03 -41.57
N ARG A 29 15.73 1.42 -42.82
CA ARG A 29 15.98 2.78 -43.29
C ARG A 29 15.05 3.78 -42.60
N MET A 30 13.85 3.36 -42.21
CA MET A 30 12.88 4.21 -41.51
C MET A 30 13.39 4.64 -40.13
N ALA A 31 14.23 3.84 -39.46
CA ALA A 31 14.83 4.20 -38.18
C ALA A 31 15.83 5.38 -38.28
N HIS A 32 16.31 5.71 -39.49
CA HIS A 32 17.22 6.83 -39.76
C HIS A 32 16.55 7.98 -40.52
N ALA A 33 15.28 7.83 -40.90
CA ALA A 33 14.51 8.98 -41.32
C ALA A 33 14.41 9.91 -40.10
N ASP A 34 14.67 11.22 -40.29
CA ASP A 34 14.49 12.19 -39.22
C ASP A 34 13.12 11.96 -38.59
N SER A 35 13.15 11.53 -37.33
CA SER A 35 11.98 11.05 -36.62
C SER A 35 10.88 12.09 -36.76
N ALA A 36 9.70 11.65 -37.19
CA ALA A 36 8.52 12.51 -37.25
C ALA A 36 8.47 13.33 -35.95
N ALA A 37 8.32 14.66 -36.08
CA ALA A 37 8.20 15.55 -34.94
C ALA A 37 7.23 14.90 -33.93
N PRO A 38 7.58 14.86 -32.63
CA PRO A 38 6.74 14.22 -31.63
C PRO A 38 5.32 14.70 -31.84
N ALA A 39 4.39 13.74 -32.00
CA ALA A 39 3.00 14.07 -32.22
C ALA A 39 2.57 15.08 -31.14
N PRO A 40 1.91 16.19 -31.50
CA PRO A 40 1.53 17.20 -30.52
C PRO A 40 0.79 16.50 -29.38
N ALA A 41 1.31 16.65 -28.17
CA ALA A 41 0.69 16.12 -26.97
C ALA A 41 -0.64 16.86 -26.80
N HIS A 42 -1.71 16.27 -27.31
CA HIS A 42 -3.04 16.73 -27.01
C HIS A 42 -3.26 16.40 -25.54
N GLY A 43 -3.41 17.43 -24.70
CA GLY A 43 -3.79 17.24 -23.31
C GLY A 43 -5.06 16.40 -23.22
N LEU A 44 -5.16 15.57 -22.18
CA LEU A 44 -6.40 14.86 -21.92
C LEU A 44 -7.53 15.86 -21.72
N PRO A 45 -8.77 15.56 -22.15
CA PRO A 45 -9.90 16.38 -21.77
C PRO A 45 -10.00 16.41 -20.24
N ALA A 46 -10.59 17.48 -19.71
CA ALA A 46 -10.81 17.64 -18.28
C ALA A 46 -11.49 16.39 -17.72
N PHE A 47 -11.05 15.94 -16.54
CA PHE A 47 -11.64 14.77 -15.93
C PHE A 47 -13.12 15.02 -15.59
N GLU A 48 -13.99 14.14 -16.09
CA GLU A 48 -15.41 14.15 -15.74
C GLU A 48 -15.59 13.63 -14.31
N ALA A 49 -16.52 14.21 -13.55
CA ALA A 49 -16.80 13.76 -12.20
C ALA A 49 -17.20 12.27 -12.21
N LEU A 50 -16.72 11.52 -11.21
CA LEU A 50 -17.12 10.13 -11.05
C LEU A 50 -18.64 10.01 -10.92
N LEU A 51 -19.20 8.98 -11.54
CA LEU A 51 -20.61 8.62 -11.35
C LEU A 51 -20.89 8.15 -9.93
N GLU A 52 -19.91 7.52 -9.28
CA GLU A 52 -19.99 7.00 -7.92
C GLU A 52 -19.01 7.74 -6.99
N PRO A 53 -19.39 8.03 -5.74
CA PRO A 53 -18.47 8.56 -4.74
C PRO A 53 -17.27 7.63 -4.52
N LEU A 54 -16.13 8.21 -4.14
CA LEU A 54 -14.97 7.46 -3.69
C LEU A 54 -15.27 6.75 -2.38
N SER A 55 -14.72 5.55 -2.23
CA SER A 55 -14.55 4.85 -0.95
C SER A 55 -13.22 5.22 -0.30
N LEU A 56 -13.10 4.97 1.01
CA LEU A 56 -11.84 5.12 1.75
C LEU A 56 -10.74 4.25 1.14
N GLN A 57 -11.07 3.03 0.73
CA GLN A 57 -10.10 2.12 0.11
C GLN A 57 -9.57 2.65 -1.23
N GLN A 58 -10.39 3.33 -2.04
CA GLN A 58 -9.90 4.00 -3.25
C GLN A 58 -8.96 5.15 -2.92
N LEU A 59 -9.23 5.93 -1.88
CA LEU A 59 -8.32 7.00 -1.41
C LEU A 59 -7.00 6.44 -0.86
N VAL A 60 -7.03 5.35 -0.10
CA VAL A 60 -5.83 4.65 0.38
C VAL A 60 -4.99 4.14 -0.78
N ARG A 61 -5.61 3.51 -1.79
CA ARG A 61 -4.94 3.04 -3.00
C ARG A 61 -4.32 4.18 -3.79
N PHE A 62 -5.06 5.28 -3.95
CA PHE A 62 -4.55 6.50 -4.57
C PHE A 62 -3.33 7.00 -3.81
N LEU A 63 -3.42 7.22 -2.50
CA LEU A 63 -2.32 7.73 -1.70
C LEU A 63 -1.05 6.84 -1.75
N LYS A 64 -1.23 5.51 -1.84
CA LYS A 64 -0.11 4.55 -2.00
C LYS A 64 0.62 4.71 -3.33
N ASN A 65 -0.12 4.87 -4.44
CA ASN A 65 0.46 5.06 -5.76
C ASN A 65 -0.51 5.86 -6.67
N PRO A 66 -0.42 7.20 -6.67
CA PRO A 66 -1.28 8.07 -7.48
C PRO A 66 -1.11 7.86 -8.98
N VAL A 67 0.10 7.52 -9.43
CA VAL A 67 0.39 7.28 -10.84
C VAL A 67 -0.35 6.03 -11.32
N LYS A 68 -0.25 4.92 -10.58
CA LYS A 68 -1.02 3.71 -10.88
C LYS A 68 -2.53 3.94 -10.80
N ALA A 69 -2.99 4.77 -9.87
CA ALA A 69 -4.40 5.16 -9.80
C ALA A 69 -4.84 5.95 -11.03
N PHE A 70 -4.01 6.86 -11.57
CA PHE A 70 -4.29 7.55 -12.84
C PHE A 70 -4.41 6.55 -13.99
N PHE A 71 -3.45 5.65 -14.18
CA PHE A 71 -3.53 4.66 -15.27
C PHE A 71 -4.80 3.82 -15.16
N ARG A 72 -5.14 3.34 -13.96
CA ARG A 72 -6.30 2.48 -13.76
C ARG A 72 -7.63 3.21 -13.88
N VAL A 73 -7.77 4.40 -13.29
CA VAL A 73 -9.05 5.12 -13.20
C VAL A 73 -9.27 6.02 -14.41
N ARG A 74 -8.24 6.76 -14.84
CA ARG A 74 -8.36 7.73 -15.93
C ARG A 74 -8.25 7.08 -17.31
N LEU A 75 -7.38 6.08 -17.44
CA LEU A 75 -7.03 5.46 -18.73
C LEU A 75 -7.55 4.03 -18.91
N ASP A 76 -8.07 3.41 -17.84
CA ASP A 76 -8.43 1.99 -17.79
C ASP A 76 -7.28 1.05 -18.21
N VAL A 77 -6.07 1.38 -17.78
CA VAL A 77 -4.84 0.63 -18.05
C VAL A 77 -4.35 -0.04 -16.78
N VAL A 78 -4.13 -1.35 -16.86
CA VAL A 78 -3.48 -2.15 -15.82
C VAL A 78 -2.34 -2.93 -16.46
N PHE A 79 -1.13 -2.77 -15.94
CA PHE A 79 0.01 -3.61 -16.29
C PHE A 79 -0.02 -4.84 -15.41
N ASP A 80 -0.43 -5.97 -16.00
CA ASP A 80 -0.46 -7.25 -15.30
C ASP A 80 0.86 -7.98 -15.56
N GLU A 81 1.51 -8.43 -14.49
CA GLU A 81 2.61 -9.37 -14.60
C GLU A 81 1.97 -10.75 -14.72
N GLN A 82 2.11 -11.40 -15.87
CA GLN A 82 1.72 -12.80 -16.01
C GLN A 82 2.53 -13.59 -14.97
N GLY A 83 1.86 -14.01 -13.89
CA GLY A 83 2.51 -14.76 -12.82
C GLY A 83 3.25 -15.96 -13.39
N ALA A 84 4.54 -16.08 -13.09
CA ALA A 84 5.26 -17.30 -13.38
C ALA A 84 4.59 -18.43 -12.58
N GLN A 85 4.19 -19.50 -13.26
CA GLN A 85 3.77 -20.69 -12.57
C GLN A 85 5.03 -21.34 -11.99
N ASP A 86 5.14 -21.37 -10.66
CA ASP A 86 6.23 -22.07 -10.00
C ASP A 86 6.03 -23.58 -10.21
N ASP A 87 6.91 -24.19 -10.99
CA ASP A 87 6.95 -25.65 -11.21
C ASP A 87 7.61 -26.40 -10.02
N ASP A 88 8.12 -25.67 -9.02
CA ASP A 88 8.86 -26.21 -7.88
C ASP A 88 8.01 -26.32 -6.60
N GLU A 89 8.30 -27.34 -5.80
CA GLU A 89 7.71 -27.55 -4.48
C GLU A 89 8.12 -26.43 -3.49
N VAL A 90 7.17 -25.96 -2.67
CA VAL A 90 7.40 -24.86 -1.71
C VAL A 90 8.26 -25.32 -0.53
N PHE A 91 9.57 -25.07 -0.60
CA PHE A 91 10.51 -25.34 0.50
C PHE A 91 10.53 -24.25 1.58
N ALA A 92 10.18 -23.02 1.22
CA ALA A 92 10.10 -21.88 2.11
C ALA A 92 8.96 -20.95 1.68
N LEU A 93 8.27 -20.34 2.65
CA LEU A 93 7.32 -19.27 2.35
C LEU A 93 8.08 -17.97 2.08
N ASP A 94 7.73 -17.31 0.98
CA ASP A 94 8.11 -15.93 0.77
C ASP A 94 7.31 -14.99 1.68
N GLY A 95 7.68 -13.70 1.67
CA GLY A 95 7.01 -12.70 2.50
C GLY A 95 5.51 -12.55 2.18
N LEU A 96 5.12 -12.72 0.91
CA LEU A 96 3.74 -12.54 0.47
C LEU A 96 2.85 -13.71 0.91
N SER A 97 3.29 -14.94 0.68
CA SER A 97 2.57 -16.15 1.11
C SER A 97 2.41 -16.19 2.62
N ARG A 98 3.47 -15.82 3.36
CA ARG A 98 3.39 -15.70 4.81
C ARG A 98 2.36 -14.67 5.26
N HIS A 99 2.34 -13.50 4.62
CA HIS A 99 1.38 -12.44 4.93
C HIS A 99 -0.07 -12.87 4.66
N ALA A 100 -0.31 -13.58 3.55
CA ALA A 100 -1.62 -14.12 3.21
C ALA A 100 -2.09 -15.15 4.24
N LEU A 101 -1.21 -16.09 4.62
CA LEU A 101 -1.53 -17.11 5.63
C LEU A 101 -1.82 -16.51 7.01
N LEU A 102 -1.03 -15.52 7.44
CA LEU A 102 -1.31 -14.83 8.69
C LEU A 102 -2.64 -14.06 8.63
N THR A 103 -2.95 -13.44 7.50
CA THR A 103 -4.24 -12.76 7.30
C THR A 103 -5.41 -13.76 7.41
N ASP A 104 -5.29 -14.95 6.81
CA ASP A 104 -6.29 -16.02 6.92
C ASP A 104 -6.46 -16.51 8.37
N LEU A 105 -5.39 -16.59 9.15
CA LEU A 105 -5.47 -16.97 10.57
C LEU A 105 -6.19 -15.92 11.43
N LEU A 106 -6.08 -14.65 11.05
CA LEU A 106 -6.66 -13.51 11.77
C LEU A 106 -8.09 -13.19 11.33
N ASP A 107 -8.56 -13.81 10.25
CA ASP A 107 -9.91 -13.63 9.74
C ASP A 107 -10.96 -14.08 10.77
N ASP A 108 -12.10 -13.39 10.80
CA ASP A 108 -13.18 -13.57 11.77
C ASP A 108 -12.70 -13.72 13.25
N PRO A 109 -12.12 -12.65 13.84
CA PRO A 109 -11.63 -12.68 15.22
C PRO A 109 -12.76 -12.87 16.25
N GLN A 110 -14.01 -12.55 15.88
CA GLN A 110 -15.17 -12.77 16.74
C GLN A 110 -15.40 -14.26 17.00
N THR A 111 -15.36 -15.07 15.94
CA THR A 111 -15.45 -16.52 16.06
C THR A 111 -14.23 -17.09 16.79
N ALA A 112 -13.03 -16.56 16.53
CA ALA A 112 -11.83 -16.99 17.24
C ALA A 112 -11.95 -16.83 18.77
N VAL A 113 -12.48 -15.69 19.23
CA VAL A 113 -12.72 -15.48 20.67
C VAL A 113 -13.83 -16.36 21.23
N ARG A 114 -14.91 -16.59 20.46
CA ARG A 114 -16.03 -17.45 20.90
C ARG A 114 -15.64 -18.92 21.09
N GLU A 115 -14.75 -19.43 20.25
CA GLU A 115 -14.30 -20.83 20.26
C GLU A 115 -13.07 -21.07 21.13
N GLY A 116 -12.47 -20.00 21.67
CA GLY A 116 -11.16 -20.01 22.29
C GLY A 116 -10.06 -19.76 21.27
N VAL A 117 -9.25 -18.72 21.51
CA VAL A 117 -8.24 -18.22 20.55
C VAL A 117 -7.27 -19.32 20.13
N GLU A 118 -6.68 -20.04 21.08
CA GLU A 118 -5.72 -21.12 20.79
C GLU A 118 -6.36 -22.26 20.00
N HIS A 119 -7.59 -22.65 20.37
CA HIS A 119 -8.33 -23.70 19.68
C HIS A 119 -8.64 -23.32 18.23
N ASN A 120 -9.09 -22.08 18.00
CA ASN A 120 -9.39 -21.58 16.65
C ASN A 120 -8.13 -21.56 15.77
N ILE A 121 -7.01 -21.02 16.29
CA ILE A 121 -5.72 -21.00 15.58
C ILE A 121 -5.28 -22.43 15.24
N ALA A 122 -5.30 -23.35 16.21
CA ALA A 122 -4.90 -24.74 15.98
C ALA A 122 -5.77 -25.41 14.89
N ARG A 123 -7.08 -25.17 14.91
CA ARG A 123 -8.00 -25.68 13.89
C ARG A 123 -7.73 -25.10 12.50
N ARG A 124 -7.51 -23.78 12.38
CA ARG A 124 -7.18 -23.13 11.11
C ARG A 124 -5.83 -23.62 10.56
N LEU A 125 -4.81 -23.72 11.41
CA LEU A 125 -3.51 -24.29 11.02
C LEU A 125 -3.61 -25.75 10.57
N HIS A 126 -4.46 -26.56 11.20
CA HIS A 126 -4.71 -27.93 10.74
C HIS A 126 -5.31 -27.96 9.33
N ARG A 127 -6.25 -27.06 9.02
CA ARG A 127 -6.81 -26.91 7.67
C ARG A 127 -5.76 -26.47 6.65
N LEU A 128 -4.93 -25.48 7.00
CA LEU A 128 -3.85 -25.00 6.13
C LEU A 128 -2.84 -26.11 5.82
N ARG A 129 -2.49 -26.95 6.80
CA ARG A 129 -1.67 -28.15 6.57
C ARG A 129 -2.32 -29.12 5.57
N GLY A 130 -3.62 -29.35 5.71
CA GLY A 130 -4.37 -30.22 4.79
C GLY A 130 -4.54 -29.67 3.37
N SER A 131 -4.33 -28.37 3.17
CA SER A 131 -4.45 -27.71 1.86
C SER A 131 -3.18 -27.76 0.99
N GLY A 132 -2.05 -28.22 1.55
CA GLY A 132 -0.78 -28.29 0.83
C GLY A 132 -0.03 -26.96 0.67
N VAL A 133 -0.52 -25.86 1.25
CA VAL A 133 0.10 -24.52 1.13
C VAL A 133 1.35 -24.36 2.02
N LEU A 134 1.51 -25.22 3.04
CA LEU A 134 2.69 -25.21 3.91
C LEU A 134 3.77 -26.16 3.39
N PRO A 135 5.07 -25.86 3.61
CA PRO A 135 6.15 -26.78 3.29
C PRO A 135 5.99 -28.15 3.94
N MET A 136 6.58 -29.18 3.34
CA MET A 136 6.43 -30.55 3.84
C MET A 136 7.16 -30.79 5.18
N ARG A 137 6.59 -31.68 6.00
CA ARG A 137 7.19 -32.24 7.23
C ARG A 137 7.62 -31.14 8.23
N ALA A 138 8.80 -31.29 8.83
CA ALA A 138 9.32 -30.44 9.90
C ALA A 138 9.44 -28.95 9.49
N LEU A 139 9.59 -28.64 8.21
CA LEU A 139 9.61 -27.24 7.74
C LEU A 139 8.21 -26.62 7.86
N GLY A 140 7.16 -27.33 7.45
CA GLY A 140 5.78 -26.90 7.64
C GLY A 140 5.39 -26.77 9.10
N GLU A 141 5.90 -27.64 9.97
CA GLU A 141 5.70 -27.53 11.41
C GLU A 141 6.31 -26.26 11.98
N ARG A 142 7.54 -25.91 11.58
CA ARG A 142 8.20 -24.66 11.99
C ARG A 142 7.45 -23.42 11.49
N VAL A 143 7.00 -23.44 10.24
CA VAL A 143 6.21 -22.35 9.67
C VAL A 143 4.89 -22.18 10.44
N ALA A 144 4.18 -23.28 10.69
CA ALA A 144 2.93 -23.26 11.46
C ALA A 144 3.15 -22.75 12.90
N GLN A 145 4.23 -23.15 13.57
CA GLN A 145 4.60 -22.64 14.88
C GLN A 145 4.88 -21.14 14.86
N ALA A 146 5.62 -20.65 13.86
CA ALA A 146 5.90 -19.23 13.72
C ALA A 146 4.62 -18.41 13.45
N LEU A 147 3.71 -18.92 12.61
CA LEU A 147 2.41 -18.30 12.37
C LEU A 147 1.55 -18.28 13.64
N GLN A 148 1.53 -19.38 14.41
CA GLN A 148 0.84 -19.44 15.69
C GLN A 148 1.38 -18.41 16.69
N GLN A 149 2.72 -18.31 16.81
CA GLN A 149 3.39 -17.37 17.71
C GLN A 149 3.09 -15.90 17.37
N GLU A 150 2.81 -15.59 16.11
CA GLU A 150 2.39 -14.25 15.70
C GLU A 150 0.88 -14.00 15.86
N ALA A 151 0.04 -14.97 15.48
CA ALA A 151 -1.41 -14.81 15.51
C ALA A 151 -1.98 -14.77 16.94
N LEU A 152 -1.40 -15.55 17.86
CA LEU A 152 -1.87 -15.68 19.24
C LEU A 152 -1.90 -14.33 19.99
N PRO A 153 -0.80 -13.56 20.11
CA PRO A 153 -0.84 -12.28 20.83
C PRO A 153 -1.80 -11.27 20.19
N MET A 154 -1.95 -11.31 18.86
CA MET A 154 -2.87 -10.42 18.15
C MET A 154 -4.34 -10.69 18.50
N LEU A 155 -4.76 -11.96 18.46
CA LEU A 155 -6.13 -12.34 18.78
C LEU A 155 -6.42 -12.24 20.29
N ALA A 156 -5.43 -12.53 21.15
CA ALA A 156 -5.54 -12.29 22.58
C ALA A 156 -5.76 -10.80 22.87
N ARG A 157 -4.97 -9.92 22.26
CA ARG A 157 -5.13 -8.47 22.42
C ARG A 157 -6.48 -7.96 21.88
N TRP A 158 -6.92 -8.49 20.75
CA TRP A 158 -8.25 -8.20 20.23
C TRP A 158 -9.36 -8.63 21.21
N ALA A 159 -9.20 -9.78 21.88
CA ALA A 159 -10.13 -10.26 22.89
C ALA A 159 -10.18 -9.36 24.14
N GLU A 160 -9.02 -8.90 24.63
CA GLU A 160 -8.92 -7.95 25.75
C GLU A 160 -9.61 -6.60 25.43
N LEU A 161 -9.37 -6.06 24.23
CA LEU A 161 -10.05 -4.84 23.79
C LEU A 161 -11.56 -5.06 23.67
N ARG A 162 -11.99 -6.25 23.25
CA ARG A 162 -13.41 -6.60 23.21
C ARG A 162 -14.05 -6.63 24.61
N GLN A 163 -13.31 -6.99 25.65
CA GLN A 163 -13.78 -6.90 27.04
C GLN A 163 -13.89 -5.44 27.50
N THR A 164 -12.92 -4.60 27.10
CA THR A 164 -12.91 -3.16 27.40
C THR A 164 -14.03 -2.40 26.68
N TYR A 165 -14.35 -2.82 25.45
CA TYR A 165 -15.39 -2.28 24.59
C TYR A 165 -16.44 -3.36 24.25
N PRO A 166 -17.28 -3.76 25.24
CA PRO A 166 -18.12 -4.96 25.12
C PRO A 166 -19.31 -4.79 24.18
N HIS A 167 -19.77 -3.56 23.95
CA HIS A 167 -20.98 -3.32 23.16
C HIS A 167 -20.65 -3.05 21.70
N GLY A 168 -21.28 -3.77 20.77
CA GLY A 168 -21.23 -3.40 19.36
C GLY A 168 -21.93 -2.06 19.13
N ALA A 169 -21.50 -1.33 18.13
CA ALA A 169 -22.13 -0.09 17.70
C ALA A 169 -22.55 -0.17 16.23
N GLU A 170 -23.59 0.59 15.88
CA GLU A 170 -24.03 0.73 14.50
C GLU A 170 -22.94 1.36 13.64
N LYS A 171 -22.91 0.96 12.37
CA LYS A 171 -22.00 1.57 11.38
C LYS A 171 -22.40 3.01 11.16
N ILE A 172 -21.42 3.89 10.97
CA ILE A 172 -21.65 5.33 10.79
C ILE A 172 -21.32 5.69 9.34
N PRO A 173 -22.20 6.39 8.62
CA PRO A 173 -21.88 6.85 7.27
C PRO A 173 -20.84 7.97 7.33
N LEU A 174 -19.78 7.85 6.54
CA LEU A 174 -18.74 8.85 6.36
C LEU A 174 -18.95 9.51 5.00
N ARG A 175 -19.51 10.72 5.02
CA ARG A 175 -19.80 11.49 3.82
C ARG A 175 -19.06 12.81 3.84
N PHE A 176 -18.23 13.03 2.83
CA PHE A 176 -17.43 14.24 2.71
C PHE A 176 -17.31 14.65 1.24
N ALA A 177 -17.28 15.95 0.97
CA ALA A 177 -17.16 16.44 -0.41
C ALA A 177 -16.23 17.65 -0.47
N HIS A 178 -15.36 17.67 -1.47
CA HIS A 178 -14.46 18.78 -1.74
C HIS A 178 -14.01 18.80 -3.20
N ALA A 179 -13.80 19.99 -3.77
CA ALA A 179 -13.33 20.19 -5.14
C ALA A 179 -14.15 19.47 -6.25
N GLY A 180 -15.42 19.12 -5.98
CA GLY A 180 -16.27 18.34 -6.88
C GLY A 180 -16.07 16.83 -6.79
N VAL A 181 -15.30 16.35 -5.82
CA VAL A 181 -15.12 14.93 -5.50
C VAL A 181 -15.92 14.60 -4.25
N GLN A 182 -16.65 13.48 -4.29
CA GLN A 182 -17.43 12.97 -3.16
C GLN A 182 -16.76 11.71 -2.59
N LEU A 183 -16.77 11.59 -1.27
CA LEU A 183 -16.43 10.41 -0.49
C LEU A 183 -17.72 9.93 0.19
N ASP A 184 -18.08 8.65 0.00
CA ASP A 184 -19.17 7.99 0.72
C ASP A 184 -18.71 6.57 1.08
N ASP A 185 -18.59 6.30 2.38
CA ASP A 185 -18.18 5.00 2.92
C ASP A 185 -18.82 4.77 4.30
N TRP A 186 -18.59 3.61 4.90
CA TRP A 186 -19.09 3.24 6.22
C TRP A 186 -17.95 3.01 7.21
N LEU A 187 -18.04 3.68 8.36
CA LEU A 187 -17.25 3.32 9.53
C LEU A 187 -17.84 2.07 10.19
N GLY A 188 -17.31 0.91 9.82
CA GLY A 188 -17.70 -0.40 10.33
C GLY A 188 -16.98 -0.84 11.61
N ASP A 189 -17.36 -2.02 12.13
CA ASP A 189 -16.69 -2.71 13.25
C ASP A 189 -16.47 -1.84 14.50
N LEU A 190 -17.43 -0.96 14.75
CA LEU A 190 -17.42 -0.07 15.89
C LEU A 190 -17.86 -0.80 17.16
N ARG A 191 -17.20 -0.44 18.25
CA ARG A 191 -17.52 -0.90 19.60
C ARG A 191 -17.55 0.26 20.58
N LYS A 192 -18.29 0.09 21.66
CA LYS A 192 -18.51 1.07 22.73
C LYS A 192 -18.12 0.48 24.06
N GLY A 193 -17.50 1.30 24.89
CA GLY A 193 -17.12 1.03 26.27
C GLY A 193 -17.18 2.31 27.10
N ALA A 194 -16.75 2.26 28.36
CA ALA A 194 -16.75 3.42 29.25
C ALA A 194 -15.87 4.59 28.72
N GLN A 195 -14.86 4.27 27.92
CA GLN A 195 -13.90 5.24 27.36
C GLN A 195 -14.38 5.86 26.04
N GLY A 196 -15.49 5.41 25.47
CA GLY A 196 -16.05 5.93 24.21
C GLY A 196 -16.21 4.87 23.13
N ARG A 197 -16.15 5.33 21.87
CA ARG A 197 -16.26 4.50 20.67
C ARG A 197 -14.87 4.18 20.13
N VAL A 198 -14.67 2.92 19.74
CA VAL A 198 -13.47 2.50 19.02
C VAL A 198 -13.82 1.70 17.79
N TRP A 199 -12.94 1.76 16.81
CA TRP A 199 -12.85 0.75 15.77
C TRP A 199 -11.55 -0.03 15.92
N MET A 200 -11.53 -1.30 15.52
CA MET A 200 -10.37 -2.17 15.66
C MET A 200 -10.02 -2.82 14.32
N LEU A 201 -8.74 -2.88 13.98
CA LEU A 201 -8.21 -3.52 12.78
C LEU A 201 -7.07 -4.46 13.16
N LEU A 202 -7.10 -5.67 12.60
CA LEU A 202 -5.98 -6.60 12.62
C LEU A 202 -5.21 -6.46 11.31
N THR A 203 -3.88 -6.46 11.38
CA THR A 203 -3.03 -6.45 10.18
C THR A 203 -1.88 -7.43 10.32
N ALA A 204 -1.63 -8.21 9.28
CA ALA A 204 -0.47 -9.10 9.21
C ALA A 204 0.86 -8.34 8.97
N SER A 205 0.84 -7.00 8.94
CA SER A 205 2.05 -6.18 8.83
C SER A 205 2.63 -5.84 10.20
N ARG A 206 3.95 -5.99 10.35
CA ARG A 206 4.68 -5.44 11.50
C ARG A 206 4.55 -3.92 11.56
N LEU A 207 4.16 -3.41 12.72
CA LEU A 207 3.83 -2.00 12.93
C LEU A 207 5.01 -1.17 13.41
N LEU A 208 6.04 -1.79 13.98
CA LEU A 208 7.19 -1.09 14.54
C LEU A 208 8.40 -1.17 13.62
N GLY A 209 9.15 -0.07 13.60
CA GLY A 209 10.42 0.08 12.89
C GLY A 209 11.58 0.23 13.87
N ASP A 210 12.57 1.02 13.46
CA ASP A 210 13.73 1.34 14.29
C ASP A 210 13.29 1.92 15.65
N LYS A 211 13.98 1.54 16.73
CA LYS A 211 13.73 2.06 18.09
C LYS A 211 12.28 1.92 18.58
N ALA A 212 11.55 0.91 18.08
CA ALA A 212 10.15 0.66 18.41
C ALA A 212 9.18 1.82 18.06
N SER A 213 9.52 2.67 17.08
CA SER A 213 8.60 3.69 16.59
C SER A 213 7.57 3.11 15.61
N PRO A 214 6.33 3.64 15.57
CA PRO A 214 5.35 3.28 14.54
C PRO A 214 5.89 3.48 13.12
N ARG A 215 5.49 2.60 12.20
CA ARG A 215 5.85 2.64 10.78
C ARG A 215 4.78 3.37 9.97
N PRO A 216 5.00 4.62 9.51
CA PRO A 216 3.97 5.38 8.81
C PRO A 216 3.46 4.69 7.53
N ASP A 217 4.32 3.94 6.83
CA ASP A 217 3.95 3.20 5.62
C ASP A 217 2.87 2.12 5.88
N LYS A 218 2.78 1.63 7.12
CA LYS A 218 1.78 0.64 7.55
C LYS A 218 0.52 1.27 8.14
N LEU A 219 0.51 2.59 8.34
CA LEU A 219 -0.61 3.31 8.93
C LEU A 219 -1.50 4.01 7.91
N LEU A 220 -1.18 4.00 6.61
CA LEU A 220 -1.94 4.72 5.59
C LEU A 220 -3.45 4.41 5.61
N ASP A 221 -3.82 3.13 5.74
CA ASP A 221 -5.23 2.71 5.80
C ASP A 221 -5.94 3.27 7.05
N ALA A 222 -5.32 3.03 8.21
CA ALA A 222 -5.78 3.52 9.50
C ALA A 222 -5.87 5.05 9.56
N TRP A 223 -4.92 5.75 8.94
CA TRP A 223 -4.85 7.20 8.91
C TRP A 223 -5.95 7.82 8.04
N VAL A 224 -6.16 7.31 6.82
CA VAL A 224 -7.27 7.78 5.96
C VAL A 224 -8.61 7.51 6.63
N ARG A 225 -8.76 6.37 7.30
CA ARG A 225 -9.93 6.07 8.12
C ARG A 225 -10.11 7.06 9.27
N GLN A 226 -9.05 7.37 10.03
CA GLN A 226 -9.12 8.31 11.15
C GLN A 226 -9.38 9.75 10.67
N LEU A 227 -8.81 10.14 9.53
CA LEU A 227 -9.07 11.43 8.86
C LEU A 227 -10.55 11.57 8.54
N ALA A 228 -11.14 10.61 7.83
CA ALA A 228 -12.55 10.68 7.46
C ALA A 228 -13.48 10.64 8.68
N THR A 229 -13.16 9.80 9.66
CA THR A 229 -13.89 9.72 10.94
C THR A 229 -13.91 11.08 11.63
N SER A 230 -12.73 11.68 11.82
CA SER A 230 -12.59 12.95 12.54
C SER A 230 -13.15 14.14 11.75
N ALA A 231 -12.98 14.17 10.42
CA ALA A 231 -13.51 15.21 9.55
C ALA A 231 -15.04 15.24 9.53
N CYS A 232 -15.69 14.08 9.66
CA CYS A 232 -17.15 13.97 9.80
C CYS A 232 -17.66 14.33 11.21
N GLY A 233 -16.77 14.69 12.14
CA GLY A 233 -17.12 15.04 13.52
C GLY A 233 -17.39 13.84 14.42
N GLU A 234 -17.01 12.63 14.00
CA GLU A 234 -17.21 11.43 14.80
C GLU A 234 -16.09 11.23 15.80
N ALA A 235 -16.45 11.20 17.08
CA ALA A 235 -15.54 10.88 18.18
C ALA A 235 -15.38 9.35 18.30
N ALA A 236 -14.44 8.79 17.53
CA ALA A 236 -14.02 7.40 17.66
C ALA A 236 -12.50 7.28 17.52
N GLU A 237 -11.89 6.51 18.43
CA GLU A 237 -10.47 6.16 18.37
C GLU A 237 -10.26 4.88 17.55
N GLY A 238 -9.04 4.69 17.05
CA GLY A 238 -8.66 3.48 16.35
C GLY A 238 -7.76 2.58 17.17
N TRP A 239 -7.87 1.28 16.93
CA TRP A 239 -6.88 0.30 17.37
C TRP A 239 -6.36 -0.46 16.16
N LEU A 240 -5.05 -0.48 15.98
CA LEU A 240 -4.38 -1.29 14.97
C LEU A 240 -3.50 -2.32 15.64
N ILE A 241 -3.80 -3.60 15.43
CA ILE A 241 -3.12 -4.72 16.08
C ILE A 241 -2.30 -5.44 15.02
N GLY A 242 -0.98 -5.45 15.18
CA GLY A 242 -0.03 -6.15 14.32
C GLY A 242 0.74 -7.24 15.07
N PRO A 243 1.61 -8.01 14.39
CA PRO A 243 2.30 -9.15 15.00
C PRO A 243 3.23 -8.76 16.16
N ASP A 244 3.81 -7.57 16.10
CA ASP A 244 4.82 -7.09 17.04
C ASP A 244 4.30 -6.12 18.10
N ALA A 245 3.22 -5.39 17.80
CA ALA A 245 2.63 -4.43 18.70
C ALA A 245 1.17 -4.12 18.36
N SER A 246 0.51 -3.48 19.31
CA SER A 246 -0.77 -2.81 19.11
C SER A 246 -0.59 -1.30 19.24
N LEU A 247 -1.23 -0.55 18.36
CA LEU A 247 -1.24 0.91 18.35
C LEU A 247 -2.63 1.42 18.70
N GLN A 248 -2.69 2.30 19.70
CA GLN A 248 -3.86 3.14 19.91
C GLN A 248 -3.71 4.40 19.08
N LEU A 249 -4.69 4.65 18.23
CA LEU A 249 -4.70 5.67 17.21
C LEU A 249 -5.58 6.83 17.66
N PRO A 250 -5.00 7.99 17.99
CA PRO A 250 -5.75 9.09 18.56
C PRO A 250 -6.67 9.74 17.52
N PRO A 251 -7.80 10.32 17.96
CA PRO A 251 -8.61 11.15 17.10
C PRO A 251 -7.85 12.43 16.72
N LEU A 252 -8.18 12.96 15.54
CA LEU A 252 -7.64 14.22 15.05
C LEU A 252 -8.60 15.35 15.40
N ALA A 253 -8.09 16.57 15.56
CA ALA A 253 -8.95 17.77 15.61
C ALA A 253 -9.76 17.84 14.31
N GLN A 254 -11.07 18.10 14.42
CA GLN A 254 -11.99 18.03 13.28
C GLN A 254 -11.56 18.96 12.14
N GLU A 255 -11.16 20.18 12.45
CA GLU A 255 -10.73 21.17 11.46
C GLU A 255 -9.46 20.73 10.73
N ALA A 256 -8.48 20.19 11.46
CA ALA A 256 -7.24 19.68 10.87
C ALA A 256 -7.51 18.45 9.99
N ALA A 257 -8.33 17.51 10.46
CA ALA A 257 -8.73 16.34 9.70
C ALA A 257 -9.48 16.72 8.42
N ALA A 258 -10.41 17.68 8.50
CA ALA A 258 -11.13 18.20 7.35
C ALA A 258 -10.18 18.86 6.35
N ALA A 259 -9.24 19.69 6.79
CA ALA A 259 -8.26 20.34 5.91
C ALA A 259 -7.37 19.32 5.18
N HIS A 260 -6.88 18.29 5.87
CA HIS A 260 -6.08 17.23 5.24
C HIS A 260 -6.90 16.36 4.29
N LEU A 261 -8.14 16.04 4.63
CA LEU A 261 -9.03 15.30 3.73
C LEU A 261 -9.36 16.11 2.47
N GLN A 262 -9.58 17.42 2.60
CA GLN A 262 -9.75 18.33 1.46
C GLN A 262 -8.51 18.33 0.55
N ALA A 263 -7.32 18.44 1.13
CA ALA A 263 -6.07 18.38 0.37
C ALA A 263 -5.90 17.04 -0.37
N LEU A 264 -6.26 15.92 0.27
CA LEU A 264 -6.25 14.60 -0.36
C LEU A 264 -7.24 14.50 -1.52
N LEU A 265 -8.48 15.00 -1.37
CA LEU A 265 -9.47 15.01 -2.46
C LEU A 265 -9.06 15.94 -3.62
N ALA A 266 -8.45 17.08 -3.32
CA ALA A 266 -7.91 17.99 -4.34
C ALA A 266 -6.72 17.35 -5.09
N ALA A 267 -5.82 16.67 -4.38
CA ALA A 267 -4.72 15.92 -4.98
C ALA A 267 -5.24 14.75 -5.83
N TRP A 268 -6.29 14.06 -5.38
CA TRP A 268 -6.96 13.01 -6.16
C TRP A 268 -7.47 13.56 -7.48
N LYS A 269 -8.22 14.67 -7.46
CA LYS A 269 -8.73 15.32 -8.67
C LYS A 269 -7.60 15.70 -9.63
N THR A 270 -6.57 16.36 -9.10
CA THR A 270 -5.38 16.75 -9.89
C THR A 270 -4.70 15.52 -10.49
N GLY A 271 -4.60 14.44 -9.72
CA GLY A 271 -4.04 13.17 -10.13
C GLY A 271 -4.85 12.44 -11.21
N MET A 272 -6.11 12.83 -11.45
CA MET A 272 -6.91 12.32 -12.57
C MET A 272 -6.74 13.15 -13.86
N ASP A 273 -6.31 14.40 -13.76
CA ASP A 273 -6.00 15.23 -14.93
C ASP A 273 -4.61 14.89 -15.50
N ALA A 274 -3.64 14.60 -14.62
CA ALA A 274 -2.30 14.15 -15.00
C ALA A 274 -1.66 13.29 -13.88
N PRO A 275 -0.71 12.40 -14.21
CA PRO A 275 0.01 11.63 -13.20
C PRO A 275 0.62 12.53 -12.12
N LEU A 276 0.31 12.23 -10.85
CA LEU A 276 0.83 12.97 -9.72
C LEU A 276 2.27 12.50 -9.41
N PRO A 277 3.29 13.38 -9.37
CA PRO A 277 4.68 12.99 -9.19
C PRO A 277 5.00 12.72 -7.72
N ILE A 278 4.40 11.67 -7.16
CA ILE A 278 4.61 11.26 -5.77
C ILE A 278 4.48 9.74 -5.64
N ALA A 279 5.35 9.17 -4.82
CA ALA A 279 5.35 7.75 -4.49
C ALA A 279 5.50 7.61 -2.97
N ALA A 280 4.63 6.82 -2.34
CA ALA A 280 4.39 6.91 -0.90
C ALA A 280 5.62 6.51 -0.06
N ARG A 281 6.30 5.40 -0.42
CA ARG A 281 7.50 4.98 0.32
C ARG A 281 8.60 6.01 0.18
N THR A 282 8.77 6.53 -1.02
CA THR A 282 9.76 7.56 -1.36
C THR A 282 9.51 8.85 -0.59
N ALA A 283 8.26 9.33 -0.55
CA ALA A 283 7.87 10.52 0.21
C ALA A 283 8.15 10.36 1.71
N LEU A 284 7.74 9.22 2.30
CA LEU A 284 7.97 8.92 3.71
C LEU A 284 9.47 8.79 4.05
N ALA A 285 10.27 8.15 3.18
CA ALA A 285 11.71 8.01 3.37
C ALA A 285 12.45 9.35 3.25
N GLU A 286 11.99 10.22 2.35
CA GLU A 286 12.51 11.57 2.21
C GLU A 286 12.22 12.41 3.46
N LEU A 287 10.98 12.42 3.95
CA LEU A 287 10.59 13.14 5.16
C LEU A 287 11.34 12.64 6.40
N ALA A 288 11.49 11.32 6.54
CA ALA A 288 12.09 10.76 7.74
C ALA A 288 13.62 10.90 7.80
N LYS A 289 14.31 10.73 6.66
CA LYS A 289 15.78 10.58 6.64
C LYS A 289 16.46 11.20 5.41
N GLY A 290 15.74 11.91 4.53
CA GLY A 290 16.30 12.43 3.27
C GLY A 290 16.77 11.32 2.32
N LYS A 291 16.08 10.17 2.35
CA LYS A 291 16.44 8.97 1.58
C LYS A 291 15.49 8.69 0.41
N GLY A 292 14.88 9.72 -0.16
CA GLY A 292 13.96 9.62 -1.29
C GLY A 292 14.60 8.92 -2.49
N ALA A 293 15.73 9.42 -2.98
CA ALA A 293 16.43 8.87 -4.15
C ALA A 293 16.73 7.36 -4.01
N ALA A 294 17.38 6.96 -2.92
CA ALA A 294 17.70 5.55 -2.66
C ALA A 294 16.47 4.65 -2.49
N THR A 295 15.31 5.21 -2.09
CA THR A 295 14.06 4.46 -1.96
C THR A 295 13.33 4.35 -3.30
N TYR A 296 13.42 5.38 -4.13
CA TYR A 296 12.77 5.44 -5.42
C TYR A 296 13.51 4.61 -6.47
N ASP A 297 14.79 4.89 -6.68
CA ASP A 297 15.65 4.24 -7.68
C ASP A 297 16.11 2.85 -7.23
N GLY A 298 16.09 2.60 -5.91
CA GLY A 298 16.57 1.37 -5.30
C GLY A 298 18.09 1.38 -5.04
N SER A 299 18.59 0.21 -4.61
CA SER A 299 20.01 -0.03 -4.34
C SER A 299 20.36 -1.48 -4.64
N PHE A 300 21.64 -1.86 -4.53
CA PHE A 300 22.14 -3.20 -4.85
C PHE A 300 21.32 -4.35 -4.24
N ASN A 301 20.75 -4.18 -3.05
CA ASN A 301 19.96 -5.20 -2.34
C ASN A 301 18.51 -4.78 -2.08
N THR A 302 18.02 -3.71 -2.70
CA THR A 302 16.67 -3.20 -2.42
C THR A 302 16.03 -2.69 -3.69
N THR A 303 14.88 -3.24 -4.02
CA THR A 303 14.09 -2.79 -5.16
C THR A 303 13.51 -1.40 -4.91
N GLY A 304 13.70 -0.55 -5.91
CA GLY A 304 13.15 0.80 -5.94
C GLY A 304 11.63 0.78 -6.07
N GLU A 305 10.98 1.88 -5.67
CA GLU A 305 9.55 2.07 -5.94
C GLU A 305 9.28 2.28 -7.44
N VAL A 306 10.30 2.70 -8.21
CA VAL A 306 10.24 2.90 -9.67
C VAL A 306 9.99 1.60 -10.45
N GLU A 307 10.29 0.43 -9.90
CA GLU A 307 10.00 -0.88 -10.53
C GLU A 307 8.51 -1.07 -10.85
N GLU A 308 7.62 -0.31 -10.21
CA GLU A 308 6.21 -0.32 -10.59
C GLU A 308 6.03 0.25 -12.02
N PRO A 309 5.40 -0.48 -12.96
CA PRO A 309 5.39 -0.11 -14.37
C PRO A 309 4.83 1.28 -14.69
N CYS A 310 3.82 1.74 -13.95
CA CYS A 310 3.25 3.07 -14.18
C CYS A 310 4.24 4.17 -13.75
N LEU A 311 4.92 3.99 -12.62
CA LEU A 311 5.98 4.88 -12.15
C LEU A 311 7.15 4.92 -13.13
N ALA A 312 7.77 3.78 -13.48
CA ALA A 312 8.86 3.72 -14.46
C ALA A 312 8.53 4.41 -15.79
N ARG A 313 7.28 4.29 -16.24
CA ARG A 313 6.83 4.87 -17.52
C ARG A 313 6.76 6.39 -17.51
N VAL A 314 6.41 7.01 -16.39
CA VAL A 314 6.18 8.47 -16.29
C VAL A 314 7.37 9.18 -15.64
N PHE A 315 7.96 8.55 -14.63
CA PHE A 315 9.04 9.10 -13.80
C PHE A 315 10.14 8.03 -13.70
N PRO A 316 11.02 7.89 -14.71
CA PRO A 316 11.99 6.79 -14.79
C PRO A 316 13.08 6.83 -13.71
N ASP A 317 13.25 7.96 -13.04
CA ASP A 317 14.20 8.16 -11.94
C ASP A 317 13.70 9.24 -10.97
N PHE A 318 14.36 9.32 -9.81
CA PHE A 318 13.97 10.25 -8.75
C PHE A 318 14.12 11.72 -9.16
N ASP A 319 15.12 12.04 -9.99
CA ASP A 319 15.34 13.39 -10.48
C ASP A 319 14.15 13.84 -11.35
N THR A 320 13.64 12.96 -12.21
CA THR A 320 12.44 13.21 -13.02
C THR A 320 11.19 13.33 -12.16
N LEU A 321 11.07 12.51 -11.11
CA LEU A 321 9.97 12.61 -10.13
C LEU A 321 9.94 13.98 -9.44
N ARG A 322 11.11 14.57 -9.13
CA ARG A 322 11.21 15.85 -8.42
C ARG A 322 11.28 17.08 -9.36
N ALA A 323 11.51 16.88 -10.65
CA ALA A 323 11.88 17.94 -11.59
C ALA A 323 10.97 19.18 -11.60
N ASP A 324 9.66 19.00 -11.40
CA ASP A 324 8.67 20.09 -11.44
C ASP A 324 8.32 20.67 -10.05
N GLY A 325 8.98 20.22 -8.98
CA GLY A 325 8.77 20.66 -7.60
C GLY A 325 7.46 20.19 -6.95
N ARG A 326 6.56 19.55 -7.71
CA ARG A 326 5.28 19.05 -7.15
C ARG A 326 5.48 17.88 -6.20
N PHE A 327 6.56 17.10 -6.37
CA PHE A 327 6.95 16.07 -5.41
C PHE A 327 7.07 16.65 -4.00
N ASP A 328 7.81 17.75 -3.83
CA ASP A 328 8.02 18.37 -2.52
C ASP A 328 6.70 18.92 -1.94
N HIS A 329 5.88 19.56 -2.78
CA HIS A 329 4.56 20.04 -2.38
C HIS A 329 3.66 18.91 -1.86
N TYR A 330 3.51 17.81 -2.61
CA TYR A 330 2.63 16.70 -2.22
C TYR A 330 3.20 15.86 -1.09
N LYS A 331 4.53 15.70 -1.02
CA LYS A 331 5.22 15.08 0.11
C LYS A 331 4.84 15.80 1.41
N ASP A 332 4.99 17.12 1.46
CA ASP A 332 4.71 17.89 2.67
C ASP A 332 3.20 17.95 2.94
N THR A 333 2.37 18.15 1.92
CA THR A 333 0.92 18.32 2.10
C THR A 333 0.20 17.02 2.47
N LEU A 334 0.62 15.88 1.90
CA LEU A 334 -0.09 14.60 2.04
C LEU A 334 0.57 13.65 3.04
N PHE A 335 1.87 13.72 3.27
CA PHE A 335 2.59 12.73 4.09
C PHE A 335 3.14 13.29 5.40
N GLN A 336 3.53 14.57 5.49
CA GLN A 336 3.97 15.16 6.76
C GLN A 336 2.91 15.00 7.88
N PRO A 337 1.60 15.27 7.64
CA PRO A 337 0.60 15.12 8.68
C PRO A 337 0.42 13.68 9.16
N LEU A 338 0.66 12.70 8.28
CA LEU A 338 0.69 11.28 8.65
C LEU A 338 1.88 10.98 9.57
N LEU A 339 3.07 11.52 9.30
CA LEU A 339 4.22 11.34 10.20
C LEU A 339 3.95 11.95 11.58
N ASP A 340 3.42 13.17 11.62
CA ASP A 340 3.13 13.87 12.87
C ASP A 340 2.08 13.10 13.70
N TRP A 341 1.01 12.62 13.05
CA TRP A 341 0.00 11.80 13.70
C TRP A 341 0.54 10.45 14.16
N ALA A 342 1.42 9.81 13.39
CA ALA A 342 2.05 8.54 13.76
C ALA A 342 2.88 8.67 15.06
N GLN A 343 3.48 9.82 15.33
CA GLN A 343 4.21 10.07 16.59
C GLN A 343 3.28 10.19 17.80
N GLY A 344 2.02 10.58 17.61
CA GLY A 344 1.00 10.61 18.65
C GLY A 344 0.37 9.26 18.97
N CYS A 345 0.68 8.21 18.21
CA CYS A 345 0.15 6.87 18.45
C CYS A 345 0.78 6.23 19.69
N SER A 346 -0.04 5.69 20.60
CA SER A 346 0.47 4.98 21.78
C SER A 346 0.81 3.54 21.42
N VAL A 347 2.04 3.12 21.72
CA VAL A 347 2.59 1.80 21.36
C VAL A 347 2.51 0.82 22.53
N MET A 348 1.95 -0.36 22.30
CA MET A 348 1.98 -1.51 23.21
C MET A 348 2.69 -2.69 22.55
N ILE A 349 3.89 -3.02 23.01
CA ILE A 349 4.70 -4.11 22.46
C ILE A 349 4.25 -5.43 23.07
N HIS A 350 3.87 -6.41 22.24
CA HIS A 350 3.32 -7.68 22.72
C HIS A 350 4.31 -8.48 23.58
N SER A 351 5.60 -8.43 23.27
CA SER A 351 6.63 -9.12 24.08
C SER A 351 6.86 -8.54 25.47
N GLN A 352 6.33 -7.34 25.75
CA GLN A 352 6.43 -6.66 27.04
C GLN A 352 5.14 -6.74 27.85
N MET A 353 4.06 -7.27 27.27
CA MET A 353 2.82 -7.49 27.99
C MET A 353 2.99 -8.70 28.92
N PRO A 354 2.50 -8.63 30.17
CA PRO A 354 2.52 -9.78 31.05
C PRO A 354 1.79 -10.93 30.36
N ALA A 355 2.40 -12.11 30.36
CA ALA A 355 1.75 -13.30 29.83
C ALA A 355 0.44 -13.50 30.59
N HIS A 356 -0.68 -13.44 29.88
CA HIS A 356 -1.94 -13.93 30.42
C HIS A 356 -1.77 -15.44 30.61
N THR A 357 -1.31 -15.84 31.79
CA THR A 357 -1.52 -17.20 32.29
C THR A 357 -3.03 -17.36 32.38
N GLY A 358 -3.59 -18.08 31.43
CA GLY A 358 -4.97 -18.57 31.50
C GLY A 358 -5.07 -19.60 32.62
N GLU A 359 -5.03 -19.14 33.87
CA GLU A 359 -5.52 -19.86 35.03
C GLU A 359 -6.58 -18.94 35.68
N ASP A 360 -7.80 -19.49 35.73
CA ASP A 360 -9.00 -19.09 36.50
C ASP A 360 -10.21 -18.65 35.66
N ALA A 361 -10.96 -19.64 35.18
CA ALA A 361 -12.37 -19.90 35.54
C ALA A 361 -12.97 -21.07 34.73
#